data_AF-A0A5C7XHV9-F1
#
_entry.id   AF-A0A5C7XHV9-F1
#
_cell.length_a   1.000
_cell.length_b   1.000
_cell.length_c   1.000
_cell.angle_alpha   90.00
_cell.angle_beta   90.00
_cell.angle_gamma   90.00
#
_symmetry.space_group_name_H-M   'P 1'
#
loop_
_entity.id
_entity.type
_entity.pdbx_description
1 polymer ?
#
loop_
_entity_poly.entity_id
_entity_poly.type
_entity_poly.pdbx_seq_one_letter_code
_entity_poly.pdbx_strand_id
1 'polypeptide(L)'
;MKRAEIVETVLALIQENMGIDRSSLSEATSQTDLGVDSILMVDLMLALEDRLEFSFKSLDLPKNPTIGDIVAMVEKEIASQS
;
A
#
# COMPACT_ATOMS: atom_id res chain seq x y z
N MET A 1 13.95 6.95 -1.50
CA MET A 1 13.16 6.65 -0.28
C MET A 1 13.58 5.27 0.25
N LYS A 2 13.55 5.02 1.56
CA LYS A 2 13.84 3.67 2.09
C LYS A 2 12.55 2.84 2.19
N ARG A 3 12.64 1.52 1.98
CA ARG A 3 11.51 0.58 2.17
C ARG A 3 10.77 0.79 3.48
N ALA A 4 11.52 1.00 4.57
CA ALA A 4 10.93 1.24 5.89
C ALA A 4 9.96 2.43 5.91
N GLU A 5 10.28 3.52 5.21
CA GLU A 5 9.41 4.70 5.14
C GLU A 5 8.15 4.43 4.31
N ILE A 6 8.27 3.62 3.25
CA ILE A 6 7.14 3.18 2.43
C ILE A 6 6.21 2.31 3.27
N VAL A 7 6.76 1.34 4.02
CA VAL A 7 5.98 0.48 4.93
C VAL A 7 5.23 1.33 5.94
N GLU A 8 5.91 2.27 6.62
CA GLU A 8 5.24 3.14 7.60
C GLU A 8 4.13 3.97 6.97
N THR A 9 4.33 4.48 5.75
CA THR A 9 3.32 5.26 5.02
C THR A 9 2.11 4.40 4.66
N VAL A 10 2.33 3.19 4.11
CA VAL A 10 1.25 2.25 3.77
C VAL A 10 0.45 1.88 5.03
N LEU A 11 1.13 1.54 6.12
CA LEU A 11 0.49 1.21 7.40
C LEU A 11 -0.28 2.40 7.98
N ALA A 12 0.24 3.63 7.83
CA ALA A 12 -0.45 4.83 8.24
C ALA A 12 -1.75 5.04 7.46
N LEU A 13 -1.69 4.92 6.15
CA LEU A 13 -2.87 5.10 5.30
C LEU A 13 -3.92 4.01 5.56
N ILE A 14 -3.51 2.76 5.78
CA ILE A 14 -4.43 1.68 6.18
C ILE A 14 -5.09 2.02 7.52
N GLN A 15 -4.33 2.47 8.52
CA GLN A 15 -4.89 2.87 9.80
C GLN A 15 -5.88 4.05 9.65
N GLU A 16 -5.55 5.05 8.84
CA GLU A 16 -6.37 6.25 8.65
C GLU A 16 -7.64 5.98 7.83
N ASN A 17 -7.54 5.18 6.76
CA ASN A 17 -8.68 4.88 5.89
C ASN A 17 -9.57 3.76 6.44
N MET A 18 -8.98 2.77 7.11
CA MET A 18 -9.68 1.53 7.50
C MET A 18 -9.83 1.40 9.02
N GLY A 19 -9.16 2.23 9.81
CA GLY A 19 -9.22 2.18 11.28
C GLY A 19 -8.52 0.96 11.88
N ILE A 20 -7.66 0.27 11.12
CA ILE A 20 -6.98 -0.95 11.56
C ILE A 20 -5.70 -0.59 12.32
N ASP A 21 -5.48 -1.21 13.48
CA ASP A 21 -4.30 -0.98 14.29
C ASP A 21 -3.02 -1.52 13.62
N ARG A 22 -1.99 -0.69 13.51
CA ARG A 22 -0.71 -1.09 12.89
C ARG A 22 -0.06 -2.30 13.55
N SER A 23 -0.31 -2.55 14.84
CA SER A 23 0.24 -3.69 15.56
C SER A 23 -0.33 -5.02 15.08
N SER A 24 -1.51 -4.99 14.46
CA SER A 24 -2.17 -6.17 13.86
C SER A 24 -1.81 -6.35 12.38
N LEU A 25 -1.07 -5.41 11.80
CA LEU A 25 -0.72 -5.41 10.38
C LEU A 25 0.70 -5.94 10.18
N SER A 26 0.88 -6.75 9.15
CA SER A 26 2.17 -7.28 8.74
C SER A 26 2.29 -7.28 7.22
N GLU A 27 3.50 -7.40 6.69
CA GLU A 27 3.70 -7.52 5.23
C GLU A 27 3.00 -8.76 4.65
N ALA A 28 2.71 -9.79 5.46
CA ALA A 28 1.98 -10.99 5.05
C ALA A 28 0.45 -10.80 5.08
N THR A 29 -0.05 -9.73 5.68
CA THR A 29 -1.48 -9.42 5.76
C THR A 29 -2.00 -9.14 4.35
N SER A 30 -3.02 -9.88 3.92
CA SER A 30 -3.63 -9.76 2.59
C SER A 30 -4.84 -8.84 2.60
N GLN A 31 -5.29 -8.34 1.44
CA GLN A 31 -6.51 -7.52 1.33
C GLN A 31 -7.71 -8.22 1.98
N THR A 32 -7.79 -9.55 1.84
CA THR A 32 -8.90 -10.34 2.41
C THR A 32 -8.80 -10.42 3.93
N ASP A 33 -7.57 -10.46 4.45
CA ASP A 33 -7.28 -10.46 5.89
C ASP A 33 -7.60 -9.09 6.52
N LEU A 34 -7.35 -8.01 5.78
CA LEU A 34 -7.80 -6.66 6.12
C LEU A 34 -9.33 -6.50 6.06
N GLY A 35 -10.03 -7.42 5.39
CA GLY A 35 -11.47 -7.32 5.14
C GLY A 35 -11.83 -6.16 4.22
N VAL A 36 -10.93 -5.78 3.30
CA VAL A 36 -11.11 -4.61 2.43
C VAL A 36 -11.46 -5.03 1.02
N ASP A 37 -12.41 -4.31 0.44
CA ASP A 37 -12.82 -4.50 -0.94
C ASP A 37 -11.83 -3.85 -1.92
N SER A 38 -11.90 -4.25 -3.19
CA SER A 38 -11.05 -3.71 -4.26
C SER A 38 -11.16 -2.19 -4.42
N ILE A 39 -12.31 -1.58 -4.07
CA ILE A 39 -12.51 -0.12 -4.11
C ILE A 39 -11.64 0.56 -3.05
N LEU A 40 -11.68 0.08 -1.80
CA LEU A 40 -10.83 0.61 -0.73
C LEU A 40 -9.34 0.47 -1.05
N MET A 41 -8.99 -0.59 -1.79
CA MET A 41 -7.63 -0.81 -2.23
C MET A 41 -7.19 0.21 -3.30
N VAL A 42 -8.10 0.61 -4.20
CA VAL A 42 -7.88 1.73 -5.13
C VAL A 42 -7.74 3.06 -4.38
N ASP A 43 -8.58 3.32 -3.38
CA ASP A 43 -8.46 4.54 -2.56
C ASP A 43 -7.11 4.62 -1.82
N LEU A 44 -6.64 3.48 -1.29
CA LEU A 44 -5.31 3.38 -0.67
C LEU A 44 -4.20 3.72 -1.67
N MET A 45 -4.29 3.23 -2.92
CA MET A 45 -3.31 3.53 -3.96
C MET A 45 -3.31 5.02 -4.32
N LEU A 46 -4.48 5.62 -4.50
CA LEU A 46 -4.59 7.06 -4.79
C LEU A 46 -4.03 7.91 -3.64
N ALA A 47 -4.29 7.52 -2.39
CA ALA A 47 -3.71 8.17 -1.23
C ALA A 47 -2.19 8.01 -1.17
N LEU A 48 -1.65 6.86 -1.59
CA LEU A 48 -0.20 6.65 -1.69
C LEU A 48 0.42 7.56 -2.76
N GLU A 49 -0.19 7.66 -3.95
CA GLU A 49 0.26 8.55 -5.03
C GLU A 49 0.35 10.00 -4.57
N ASP A 50 -0.70 10.50 -3.92
CA ASP A 50 -0.75 11.85 -3.38
C ASP A 50 0.29 12.05 -2.26
N ARG A 51 0.38 11.09 -1.34
CA ARG A 51 1.25 11.20 -0.16
C ARG A 51 2.74 11.14 -0.48
N LEU A 52 3.10 10.33 -1.47
CA LEU A 52 4.49 10.07 -1.87
C LEU A 52 4.87 10.79 -3.17
N GLU A 53 3.97 11.63 -3.70
CA GLU A 53 4.14 12.45 -4.89
C GLU A 53 4.64 11.66 -6.11
N PHE A 54 4.05 10.48 -6.34
CA PHE A 54 4.34 9.63 -7.50
C PHE A 54 3.04 9.19 -8.20
N SER A 55 3.17 8.53 -9.35
CA SER A 55 2.02 7.91 -10.03
C SER A 55 2.33 6.47 -10.42
N PHE A 56 1.40 5.55 -10.17
CA PHE A 56 1.47 4.16 -10.63
C PHE A 56 1.23 4.11 -12.13
N LYS A 57 2.20 3.59 -12.89
CA LYS A 57 2.03 3.37 -14.33
C LYS A 57 1.26 2.10 -14.66
N SER A 58 1.39 1.07 -13.81
CA SER A 58 0.60 -0.15 -13.90
C SER A 58 0.30 -0.70 -12.51
N LEU A 59 -0.97 -1.01 -12.27
CA LEU A 59 -1.45 -1.67 -11.06
C LEU A 59 -1.54 -3.18 -11.31
N ASP A 60 -0.38 -3.80 -11.57
CA ASP A 60 -0.23 -5.25 -11.67
C ASP A 60 -0.15 -5.88 -10.28
N LEU A 61 -1.26 -5.84 -9.55
CA LEU A 61 -1.39 -6.55 -8.27
C LEU A 61 -2.07 -7.91 -8.47
N PRO A 62 -1.67 -8.93 -7.69
CA PRO A 62 -2.38 -10.20 -7.67
C PRO A 62 -3.81 -10.00 -7.16
N LYS A 63 -4.68 -10.99 -7.41
CA LYS A 63 -6.12 -10.94 -7.01
C LYS A 63 -6.35 -10.67 -5.51
N ASN A 64 -5.41 -11.06 -4.66
CA ASN A 64 -5.42 -10.81 -3.22
C ASN A 64 -4.02 -10.31 -2.80
N PRO A 65 -3.70 -9.03 -3.05
CA PRO A 65 -2.41 -8.46 -2.72
C PRO A 65 -2.21 -8.40 -1.21
N THR A 66 -0.97 -8.58 -0.80
CA THR A 66 -0.51 -8.35 0.56
C THR A 66 0.02 -6.93 0.73
N ILE A 67 0.12 -6.47 1.98
CA ILE A 67 0.79 -5.20 2.30
C ILE A 67 2.22 -5.22 1.73
N GLY A 68 2.92 -6.36 1.80
CA GLY A 68 4.23 -6.52 1.19
C GLY A 68 4.24 -6.33 -0.33
N ASP A 69 3.21 -6.82 -1.03
CA ASP A 69 3.07 -6.62 -2.48
C ASP A 69 2.88 -5.14 -2.83
N ILE A 70 2.04 -4.43 -2.05
CA ILE A 70 1.81 -2.98 -2.24
C ILE A 70 3.11 -2.21 -1.99
N VAL A 71 3.80 -2.49 -0.89
CA VAL A 71 5.08 -1.86 -0.56
C VAL A 71 6.11 -2.10 -1.66
N ALA A 72 6.23 -3.34 -2.15
CA ALA A 72 7.16 -3.68 -3.23
C ALA A 72 6.82 -2.96 -4.54
N MET A 73 5.53 -2.80 -4.85
CA MET A 73 5.06 -2.06 -6.01
C MET A 73 5.43 -0.58 -5.89
N VAL A 74 5.11 0.06 -4.75
CA VAL A 74 5.46 1.46 -4.50
C VAL A 74 6.97 1.68 -4.58
N GLU A 75 7.76 0.79 -3.98
CA GLU A 75 9.22 0.85 -4.03
C GLU A 75 9.73 0.82 -5.48
N LYS A 76 9.17 -0.07 -6.30
CA LYS A 76 9.52 -0.19 -7.72
C LYS A 76 9.13 1.06 -8.51
N GLU A 77 7.93 1.62 -8.31
CA GLU A 77 7.49 2.81 -9.04
C GLU A 77 8.31 4.05 -8.66
N ILE A 78 8.57 4.26 -7.37
CA ILE A 78 9.41 5.36 -6.88
C ILE A 78 10.84 5.21 -7.40
N ALA A 79 11.41 4.00 -7.35
CA ALA A 79 12.75 3.74 -7.88
C ALA A 79 12.83 3.92 -9.40
N SER A 80 11.76 3.63 -10.14
CA SER A 80 11.69 3.85 -11.58
C SER A 80 11.51 5.33 -11.96
N GLN A 81 11.07 6.18 -11.03
CA GLN A 81 10.84 7.61 -11.23
C GLN A 81 11.94 8.50 -10.61
N SER A 82 12.88 7.89 -9.87
CA SER A 82 14.04 8.55 -9.28
C SER A 82 15.24 8.61 -10.23
#